data_AF-A0A368DTD7-F1
#
_entry.id   AF-A0A368DTD7-F1
#
_cell.length_a   1.000
_cell.length_b   1.000
_cell.length_c   1.000
_cell.angle_alpha   90.00
_cell.angle_beta   90.00
_cell.angle_gamma   90.00
#
_symmetry.space_group_name_H-M   'P 1'
#
loop_
_entity.id
_entity.type
_entity.pdbx_description
1 polymer ?
#
loop_
_entity_poly.entity_id
_entity_poly.type
_entity_poly.pdbx_seq_one_letter_code
_entity_poly.pdbx_strand_id
1 'polypeptide(L)'
;MKKSLNSERGGEKMAEEFEDSYSSEALQNMQEYMFSFGDTIKDIGSEDAFKNALFGMKVMVEKKPRRIADLGKVMIGTKPRTLDVMPFAREHVELIAKEIKANNLKNVKFDVQQQLITVTVPKPTLDDLQAMEDQVASMSRSAINSLVKIKGMTTARVKKAVENEFIDGVTASKSTKKVDDVFDKYVRLVKLHSIKKRQNILGSYYEPKDGEENSLLPEVKKLKPLPKRPDK
;
A
#
# COMPACT_ATOMS: atom_id res chain seq x y z
N MET A 1 -7.35 -48.48 -20.15
CA MET A 1 -6.54 -47.45 -20.82
C MET A 1 -6.77 -46.12 -20.12
N LYS A 2 -5.78 -45.64 -19.36
CA LYS A 2 -5.80 -44.33 -18.68
C LYS A 2 -5.25 -43.27 -19.65
N LYS A 3 -6.02 -42.20 -19.91
CA LYS A 3 -5.53 -40.90 -20.41
C LYS A 3 -6.33 -39.85 -19.62
N SER A 4 -5.79 -39.43 -18.48
CA SER A 4 -4.94 -38.24 -18.30
C SER A 4 -5.79 -36.97 -18.35
N LEU A 5 -6.15 -36.50 -17.14
CA LEU A 5 -6.64 -35.16 -16.89
C LEU A 5 -5.53 -34.18 -17.25
N ASN A 6 -5.80 -33.30 -18.21
CA ASN A 6 -4.98 -32.12 -18.44
C ASN A 6 -5.40 -31.07 -17.40
N SER A 7 -4.71 -31.05 -16.26
CA SER A 7 -4.70 -29.88 -15.38
C SER A 7 -3.65 -28.91 -15.91
N GLU A 8 -4.10 -27.91 -16.67
CA GLU A 8 -3.25 -26.76 -16.96
C GLU A 8 -3.13 -25.93 -15.68
N ARG A 9 -2.15 -26.30 -14.86
CA ARG A 9 -1.51 -25.39 -13.91
C ARG A 9 -0.92 -24.25 -14.70
N GLY A 10 -1.66 -23.14 -14.81
CA GLY A 10 -1.12 -21.83 -15.13
C GLY A 10 -0.26 -21.30 -13.98
N GLY A 11 0.85 -22.00 -13.70
CA GLY A 11 1.89 -21.57 -12.78
C GLY A 11 2.78 -20.54 -13.45
N GLU A 12 2.97 -19.42 -12.75
CA GLU A 12 4.17 -18.58 -12.73
C GLU A 12 4.84 -18.25 -14.08
N LYS A 13 4.69 -16.98 -14.51
CA LYS A 13 5.80 -16.36 -15.22
C LYS A 13 6.93 -16.20 -14.20
N MET A 14 7.94 -17.06 -14.36
CA MET A 14 9.15 -17.25 -13.56
C MET A 14 9.66 -15.97 -12.90
N ALA A 15 10.06 -16.10 -11.64
CA ALA A 15 10.97 -15.16 -11.00
C ALA A 15 12.15 -14.94 -11.96
N GLU A 16 12.47 -13.67 -12.22
CA GLU A 16 13.68 -13.35 -12.96
C GLU A 16 14.85 -13.92 -12.13
N GLU A 17 15.61 -14.86 -12.66
CA GLU A 17 16.71 -15.48 -11.91
C GLU A 17 18.01 -15.05 -12.57
N PHE A 18 18.90 -14.47 -11.77
CA PHE A 18 20.22 -14.07 -12.22
C PHE A 18 21.27 -15.03 -11.68
N GLU A 19 22.18 -15.44 -12.55
CA GLU A 19 23.32 -16.30 -12.18
C GLU A 19 24.34 -15.57 -11.29
N ASP A 20 24.45 -14.24 -11.39
CA ASP A 20 25.35 -13.46 -10.51
C ASP A 20 24.64 -13.01 -9.23
N SER A 21 25.34 -13.17 -8.11
CA SER A 21 24.80 -12.89 -6.77
C SER A 21 24.41 -11.43 -6.57
N TYR A 22 25.10 -10.48 -7.21
CA TYR A 22 24.82 -9.04 -7.06
C TYR A 22 23.48 -8.64 -7.66
N SER A 23 23.19 -9.06 -8.90
CA SER A 23 21.91 -8.75 -9.53
C SER A 23 20.76 -9.58 -8.93
N SER A 24 21.02 -10.82 -8.52
CA SER A 24 20.05 -11.63 -7.77
C SER A 24 19.66 -10.95 -6.45
N GLU A 25 20.63 -10.45 -5.68
CA GLU A 25 20.35 -9.76 -4.42
C GLU A 25 19.60 -8.44 -4.67
N ALA A 26 20.00 -7.66 -5.68
CA ALA A 26 19.29 -6.43 -6.04
C ALA A 26 17.82 -6.69 -6.38
N LEU A 27 17.56 -7.74 -7.17
CA LEU A 27 16.21 -8.14 -7.52
C LEU A 27 15.38 -8.50 -6.28
N GLN A 28 15.91 -9.33 -5.39
CA GLN A 28 15.22 -9.73 -4.16
C GLN A 28 14.91 -8.53 -3.28
N ASN A 29 15.88 -7.63 -3.08
CA ASN A 29 15.70 -6.42 -2.29
C ASN A 29 14.66 -5.47 -2.89
N MET A 30 14.67 -5.26 -4.21
CA MET A 30 13.68 -4.41 -4.88
C MET A 30 12.29 -5.06 -4.89
N GLN A 31 12.19 -6.38 -5.02
CA GLN A 31 10.94 -7.12 -4.92
C GLN A 31 10.35 -7.02 -3.51
N GLU A 32 11.16 -7.22 -2.47
CA GLU A 32 10.73 -7.10 -1.08
C GLU A 32 10.24 -5.69 -0.77
N TYR A 33 10.95 -4.69 -1.31
CA TYR A 33 10.51 -3.31 -1.20
C TYR A 33 9.17 -3.07 -1.92
N MET A 34 8.96 -3.70 -3.09
CA MET A 34 7.70 -3.58 -3.84
C MET A 34 6.50 -4.15 -3.08
N PHE A 35 6.68 -5.22 -2.30
CA PHE A 35 5.64 -5.71 -1.38
C PHE A 35 5.27 -4.65 -0.34
N SER A 36 6.29 -4.04 0.27
CA SER A 36 6.10 -3.00 1.29
C SER A 36 5.40 -1.76 0.73
N PHE A 37 5.79 -1.32 -0.47
CA PHE A 37 5.09 -0.24 -1.16
C PHE A 37 3.64 -0.60 -1.50
N GLY A 38 3.40 -1.85 -1.91
CA GLY A 38 2.06 -2.32 -2.20
C GLY A 38 1.14 -2.33 -0.97
N ASP A 39 1.69 -2.72 0.18
CA ASP A 39 0.99 -2.69 1.46
C ASP A 39 0.66 -1.28 1.93
N THR A 40 1.51 -0.29 1.66
CA THR A 40 1.25 1.09 2.10
C THR A 40 0.34 1.85 1.14
N ILE A 41 0.46 1.62 -0.18
CA ILE A 41 -0.35 2.35 -1.18
C ILE A 41 -1.81 1.91 -1.23
N LYS A 42 -2.10 0.66 -0.87
CA LYS A 42 -3.50 0.18 -0.81
C LYS A 42 -4.29 0.91 0.27
N ASP A 43 -3.64 1.30 1.37
CA ASP A 43 -4.29 1.86 2.55
C ASP A 43 -4.86 3.27 2.31
N ILE A 44 -4.24 4.08 1.44
CA ILE A 44 -4.67 5.47 1.19
C ILE A 44 -6.15 5.51 0.75
N GLY A 45 -7.00 6.20 1.49
CA GLY A 45 -8.43 6.32 1.18
C GLY A 45 -9.25 5.02 1.28
N SER A 46 -8.69 3.95 1.87
CA SER A 46 -9.39 2.68 2.10
C SER A 46 -10.32 2.73 3.31
N GLU A 47 -11.30 1.82 3.37
CA GLU A 47 -12.13 1.63 4.57
C GLU A 47 -11.30 1.24 5.79
N ASP A 48 -10.21 0.49 5.59
CA ASP A 48 -9.26 0.14 6.65
C ASP A 48 -8.50 1.36 7.19
N ALA A 49 -8.18 2.35 6.37
CA ALA A 49 -7.59 3.60 6.86
C ALA A 49 -8.58 4.37 7.75
N PHE A 50 -9.86 4.45 7.35
CA PHE A 50 -10.89 5.08 8.19
C PHE A 50 -11.13 4.30 9.48
N LYS A 51 -11.12 2.96 9.40
CA LYS A 51 -11.15 2.08 10.58
C LYS A 51 -9.99 2.39 11.51
N ASN A 52 -8.75 2.40 11.01
CA ASN A 52 -7.55 2.69 11.80
C ASN A 52 -7.59 4.08 12.46
N ALA A 53 -8.17 5.08 11.80
CA ALA A 53 -8.42 6.40 12.38
C ALA A 53 -9.37 6.33 13.59
N LEU A 54 -10.48 5.56 13.50
CA LEU A 54 -11.36 5.33 14.65
C LEU A 54 -10.68 4.55 15.77
N PHE A 55 -9.88 3.53 15.46
CA PHE A 55 -9.11 2.76 16.46
C PHE A 55 -8.21 3.67 17.31
N GLY A 56 -7.54 4.64 16.68
CA GLY A 56 -6.61 5.55 17.33
C GLY A 56 -7.26 6.71 18.09
N MET A 57 -8.54 6.98 17.85
CA MET A 57 -9.28 8.06 18.49
C MET A 57 -9.36 7.83 20.01
N LYS A 58 -9.17 8.90 20.77
CA LYS A 58 -9.19 8.87 22.24
C LYS A 58 -10.48 9.47 22.76
N VAL A 59 -11.03 8.85 23.78
CA VAL A 59 -12.17 9.34 24.54
C VAL A 59 -11.76 9.49 26.00
N MET A 60 -12.25 10.55 26.66
CA MET A 60 -11.99 10.76 28.08
C MET A 60 -12.96 9.92 28.91
N VAL A 61 -12.45 8.89 29.59
CA VAL A 61 -13.20 8.07 30.55
C VAL A 61 -12.61 8.31 31.93
N GLU A 62 -13.42 8.76 32.89
CA GLU A 62 -12.97 9.01 34.27
C GLU A 62 -11.72 9.91 34.34
N LYS A 63 -11.69 10.98 33.54
CA LYS A 63 -10.56 11.91 33.39
C LYS A 63 -9.26 11.30 32.84
N LYS A 64 -9.30 10.06 32.34
CA LYS A 64 -8.17 9.41 31.66
C LYS A 64 -8.47 9.23 30.17
N PRO A 65 -7.58 9.64 29.26
CA PRO A 65 -7.75 9.36 27.84
C PRO A 65 -7.59 7.86 27.56
N ARG A 66 -8.58 7.25 26.93
CA ARG A 66 -8.60 5.83 26.53
C ARG A 66 -8.86 5.75 25.03
N ARG A 67 -8.22 4.83 24.32
CA ARG A 67 -8.50 4.65 22.89
C ARG A 67 -9.85 3.97 22.71
N ILE A 68 -10.57 4.27 21.63
CA ILE A 68 -11.81 3.54 21.30
C ILE A 68 -11.53 2.03 21.21
N ALA A 69 -10.37 1.64 20.68
CA ALA A 69 -9.94 0.24 20.61
C ALA A 69 -9.79 -0.44 21.99
N ASP A 70 -9.51 0.31 23.05
CA ASP A 70 -9.43 -0.23 24.42
C ASP A 70 -10.82 -0.41 25.04
N LEU A 71 -11.82 0.29 24.50
CA LEU A 71 -13.18 0.36 25.04
C LEU A 71 -14.18 -0.47 24.23
N GLY A 72 -13.79 -1.00 23.07
CA GLY A 72 -14.68 -1.78 22.22
C GLY A 72 -14.00 -2.35 20.98
N LYS A 73 -14.74 -3.20 20.28
CA LYS A 73 -14.34 -3.77 19.00
C LYS A 73 -14.78 -2.86 17.87
N VAL A 74 -13.86 -2.46 17.00
CA VAL A 74 -14.15 -1.64 15.81
C VAL A 74 -14.04 -2.53 14.56
N MET A 75 -15.07 -2.49 13.72
CA MET A 75 -15.24 -3.35 12.54
C MET A 75 -15.70 -2.53 11.34
N ILE A 76 -15.47 -3.07 10.14
CA ILE A 76 -16.14 -2.56 8.94
C ILE A 76 -17.61 -2.92 9.06
N GLY A 77 -18.48 -1.94 8.87
CA GLY A 77 -19.92 -2.12 9.00
C GLY A 77 -20.50 -2.87 7.80
N THR A 78 -21.74 -3.34 7.96
CA THR A 78 -22.43 -4.12 6.92
C THR A 78 -22.88 -3.25 5.73
N LYS A 79 -22.99 -1.94 5.91
CA LYS A 79 -23.37 -0.99 4.87
C LYS A 79 -22.12 -0.34 4.27
N PRO A 80 -22.14 0.03 2.98
CA PRO A 80 -21.01 0.71 2.34
C PRO A 80 -20.59 1.95 3.13
N ARG A 81 -19.28 2.11 3.36
CA ARG A 81 -18.70 3.29 4.04
C ARG A 81 -19.23 3.49 5.46
N THR A 82 -19.55 2.39 6.14
CA THR A 82 -19.89 2.40 7.57
C THR A 82 -18.85 1.65 8.38
N LEU A 83 -18.64 2.09 9.61
CA LEU A 83 -17.80 1.44 10.60
C LEU A 83 -18.66 1.20 11.84
N ASP A 84 -18.59 0.00 12.39
CA ASP A 84 -19.32 -0.38 13.59
C ASP A 84 -18.35 -0.45 14.76
N VAL A 85 -18.70 0.20 15.87
CA VAL A 85 -18.01 0.09 17.15
C VAL A 85 -18.94 -0.63 18.11
N MET A 86 -18.44 -1.69 18.73
CA MET A 86 -19.11 -2.45 19.78
C MET A 86 -18.41 -2.23 21.11
N PRO A 87 -18.84 -1.25 21.93
CA PRO A 87 -18.24 -1.00 23.24
C PRO A 87 -18.42 -2.17 24.20
N PHE A 88 -17.39 -2.48 24.98
CA PHE A 88 -17.43 -3.57 25.97
C PHE A 88 -18.37 -3.29 27.14
N ALA A 89 -18.68 -2.01 27.41
CA ALA A 89 -19.56 -1.57 28.47
C ALA A 89 -20.62 -0.58 27.95
N ARG A 90 -21.86 -0.68 28.47
CA ARG A 90 -23.02 0.10 27.97
C ARG A 90 -22.86 1.59 28.23
N GLU A 91 -22.28 1.95 29.38
CA GLU A 91 -21.98 3.31 29.79
C GLU A 91 -21.03 4.04 28.84
N HIS A 92 -20.21 3.32 28.06
CA HIS A 92 -19.30 3.91 27.10
C HIS A 92 -19.97 4.26 25.77
N VAL A 93 -21.17 3.74 25.48
CA VAL A 93 -21.80 3.88 24.16
C VAL A 93 -22.03 5.34 23.80
N GLU A 94 -22.71 6.10 24.66
CA GLU A 94 -22.99 7.51 24.40
C GLU A 94 -21.73 8.37 24.40
N LEU A 95 -20.79 8.05 25.29
CA LEU A 95 -19.53 8.77 25.45
C LEU A 95 -18.67 8.65 24.18
N ILE A 96 -18.48 7.43 23.69
CA ILE A 96 -17.78 7.17 22.42
C ILE A 96 -18.52 7.83 21.25
N ALA A 97 -19.85 7.71 21.18
CA ALA A 97 -20.63 8.31 20.10
C ALA A 97 -20.53 9.84 20.06
N LYS A 98 -20.52 10.51 21.22
CA LYS A 98 -20.32 11.97 21.32
C LYS A 98 -18.94 12.39 20.86
N GLU A 99 -17.90 11.66 21.28
CA GLU A 99 -16.52 11.94 20.88
C GLU A 99 -16.31 11.78 19.37
N ILE A 100 -16.87 10.72 18.77
CA ILE A 100 -16.82 10.51 17.32
C ILE A 100 -17.48 11.69 16.58
N LYS A 101 -18.64 12.16 17.07
CA LYS A 101 -19.33 13.34 16.49
C LYS A 101 -18.50 14.61 16.61
N ALA A 102 -17.79 14.81 17.72
CA ALA A 102 -16.92 15.96 17.93
C ALA A 102 -15.72 15.97 16.95
N ASN A 103 -15.26 14.80 16.51
CA ASN A 103 -14.17 14.63 15.55
C ASN A 103 -14.66 14.65 14.07
N ASN A 104 -15.61 15.52 13.74
CA ASN A 104 -16.16 15.75 12.40
C ASN A 104 -16.91 14.58 11.73
N LEU A 105 -17.12 13.45 12.42
CA LEU A 105 -17.94 12.35 11.91
C LEU A 105 -19.39 12.52 12.38
N LYS A 106 -20.14 13.40 11.70
CA LYS A 106 -21.48 13.83 12.14
C LYS A 106 -22.55 12.74 12.06
N ASN A 107 -22.40 11.77 11.16
CA ASN A 107 -23.37 10.71 10.91
C ASN A 107 -23.11 9.49 11.80
N VAL A 108 -23.38 9.64 13.10
CA VAL A 108 -23.24 8.58 14.09
C VAL A 108 -24.60 8.22 14.67
N LYS A 109 -24.96 6.94 14.55
CA LYS A 109 -26.12 6.32 15.19
C LYS A 109 -25.62 5.39 16.27
N PHE A 110 -26.33 5.28 17.38
CA PHE A 110 -25.97 4.34 18.45
C PHE A 110 -27.21 3.74 19.07
N ASP A 111 -27.06 2.52 19.58
CA ASP A 111 -28.04 1.77 20.35
C ASP A 111 -27.37 1.26 21.63
N VAL A 112 -27.81 1.80 22.76
CA VAL A 112 -27.24 1.47 24.09
C VAL A 112 -27.58 0.04 24.50
N GLN A 113 -28.74 -0.49 24.11
CA GLN A 113 -29.16 -1.84 24.46
C GLN A 113 -28.35 -2.88 23.68
N GLN A 114 -28.10 -2.60 22.40
CA GLN A 114 -27.30 -3.47 21.53
C GLN A 114 -25.79 -3.24 21.65
N GLN A 115 -25.35 -2.25 22.44
CA GLN A 115 -23.95 -1.83 22.54
C GLN A 115 -23.33 -1.61 21.16
N LEU A 116 -24.04 -0.91 20.29
CA LEU A 116 -23.63 -0.71 18.90
C LEU A 116 -23.59 0.78 18.57
N ILE A 117 -22.51 1.21 17.94
CA ILE A 117 -22.36 2.54 17.36
C ILE A 117 -22.02 2.35 15.89
N THR A 118 -22.88 2.84 15.01
CA THR A 118 -22.64 2.85 13.56
C THR A 118 -22.24 4.24 13.12
N VAL A 119 -21.03 4.35 12.59
CA VAL A 119 -20.44 5.57 12.06
C VAL A 119 -20.51 5.51 10.54
N THR A 120 -21.14 6.50 9.90
CA THR A 120 -21.09 6.64 8.44
C THR A 120 -19.96 7.58 8.07
N VAL A 121 -18.97 7.08 7.33
CA VAL A 121 -17.87 7.88 6.83
C VAL A 121 -18.42 8.81 5.74
N PRO A 122 -18.27 10.16 5.84
CA PRO A 122 -18.76 11.09 4.83
C PRO A 122 -17.95 10.96 3.54
N LYS A 123 -18.56 11.15 2.36
CA LYS A 123 -17.83 11.08 1.08
C LYS A 123 -16.66 12.08 1.12
N PRO A 124 -15.46 11.72 0.62
CA PRO A 124 -14.35 12.65 0.56
C PRO A 124 -14.74 13.93 -0.16
N THR A 125 -14.34 15.07 0.39
CA THR A 125 -14.41 16.37 -0.27
C THR A 125 -13.32 16.48 -1.34
N LEU A 126 -13.38 17.52 -2.19
CA LEU A 126 -12.29 17.76 -3.15
C LEU A 126 -10.94 17.97 -2.44
N ASP A 127 -10.93 18.67 -1.31
CA ASP A 127 -9.72 18.89 -0.52
C ASP A 127 -9.18 17.56 0.05
N ASP A 128 -10.07 16.66 0.51
CA ASP A 128 -9.66 15.32 0.95
C ASP A 128 -9.06 14.50 -0.20
N LEU A 129 -9.68 14.58 -1.38
CA LEU A 129 -9.20 13.89 -2.59
C LEU A 129 -7.82 14.41 -3.02
N GLN A 130 -7.60 15.73 -2.97
CA GLN A 130 -6.31 16.35 -3.26
C GLN A 130 -5.25 15.92 -2.25
N ALA A 131 -5.58 15.91 -0.95
CA ALA A 131 -4.67 15.46 0.09
C ALA A 131 -4.28 13.98 -0.08
N MET A 132 -5.23 13.12 -0.46
CA MET A 132 -4.96 11.71 -0.77
C MET A 132 -4.08 11.57 -2.02
N GLU A 133 -4.29 12.38 -3.06
CA GLU A 133 -3.43 12.42 -4.24
C GLU A 133 -1.99 12.82 -3.88
N ASP A 134 -1.81 13.86 -3.06
CA ASP A 134 -0.51 14.32 -2.61
C ASP A 134 0.20 13.26 -1.76
N GLN A 135 -0.55 12.52 -0.94
CA GLN A 135 -0.02 11.39 -0.19
C GLN A 135 0.48 10.27 -1.13
N VAL A 136 -0.27 9.94 -2.18
CA VAL A 136 0.18 8.98 -3.21
C VAL A 136 1.47 9.48 -3.88
N ALA A 137 1.53 10.76 -4.26
CA ALA A 137 2.72 11.35 -4.90
C ALA A 137 3.95 11.30 -3.97
N SER A 138 3.78 11.65 -2.70
CA SER A 138 4.85 11.60 -1.69
C SER A 138 5.37 10.17 -1.50
N MET A 139 4.47 9.20 -1.40
CA MET A 139 4.85 7.80 -1.24
C MET A 139 5.53 7.23 -2.49
N SER A 140 5.07 7.61 -3.68
CA SER A 140 5.71 7.26 -4.94
C SER A 140 7.16 7.76 -5.01
N ARG A 141 7.42 9.00 -4.60
CA ARG A 141 8.77 9.58 -4.53
C ARG A 141 9.65 8.83 -3.52
N SER A 142 9.08 8.54 -2.34
CA SER A 142 9.77 7.78 -1.30
C SER A 142 10.13 6.36 -1.76
N ALA A 143 9.25 5.74 -2.54
CA ALA A 143 9.49 4.43 -3.13
C ALA A 143 10.64 4.45 -4.14
N ILE A 144 10.61 5.39 -5.09
CA ILE A 144 11.69 5.56 -6.07
C ILE A 144 13.03 5.85 -5.37
N ASN A 145 13.05 6.71 -4.36
CA ASN A 145 14.27 6.99 -3.58
C ASN A 145 14.83 5.75 -2.89
N SER A 146 13.96 4.84 -2.44
CA SER A 146 14.39 3.59 -1.81
C SER A 146 14.97 2.62 -2.85
N LEU A 147 14.38 2.53 -4.04
CA LEU A 147 14.94 1.77 -5.17
C LEU A 147 16.31 2.33 -5.60
N VAL A 148 16.48 3.66 -5.64
CA VAL A 148 17.76 4.31 -5.93
C VAL A 148 18.82 3.92 -4.90
N LYS A 149 18.47 3.87 -3.61
CA LYS A 149 19.38 3.43 -2.54
C LYS A 149 19.77 1.96 -2.71
N ILE A 150 18.82 1.07 -3.03
CA ILE A 150 19.10 -0.36 -3.27
C ILE A 150 20.09 -0.51 -4.43
N LYS A 151 19.81 0.14 -5.57
CA LYS A 151 20.71 0.18 -6.73
C LYS A 151 22.11 0.68 -6.33
N GLY A 152 22.20 1.82 -5.65
CA GLY A 152 23.47 2.40 -5.23
C GLY A 152 24.29 1.49 -4.30
N MET A 153 23.63 0.81 -3.36
CA MET A 153 24.29 -0.17 -2.49
C MET A 153 24.84 -1.36 -3.29
N THR A 154 24.09 -1.89 -4.25
CA THR A 154 24.56 -3.00 -5.09
C THR A 154 25.74 -2.56 -5.97
N THR A 155 25.64 -1.40 -6.64
CA THR A 155 26.73 -0.86 -7.47
C THR A 155 28.01 -0.64 -6.67
N ALA A 156 27.91 -0.15 -5.44
CA ALA A 156 29.07 0.01 -4.55
C ALA A 156 29.73 -1.34 -4.21
N ARG A 157 28.94 -2.39 -4.01
CA ARG A 157 29.46 -3.76 -3.77
C ARG A 157 30.14 -4.34 -5.01
N VAL A 158 29.54 -4.16 -6.19
CA VAL A 158 30.14 -4.57 -7.47
C VAL A 158 31.49 -3.88 -7.67
N LYS A 159 31.56 -2.56 -7.43
CA LYS A 159 32.82 -1.80 -7.51
C LYS A 159 33.88 -2.36 -6.55
N LYS A 160 33.52 -2.60 -5.30
CA LYS A 160 34.45 -3.16 -4.30
C LYS A 160 34.93 -4.58 -4.68
N ALA A 161 34.09 -5.36 -5.35
CA ALA A 161 34.46 -6.69 -5.83
C ALA A 161 35.49 -6.64 -6.96
N VAL A 162 35.40 -5.64 -7.85
CA VAL A 162 36.42 -5.36 -8.85
C VAL A 162 37.73 -4.90 -8.19
N GLU A 163 37.66 -3.98 -7.23
CA GLU A 163 38.83 -3.47 -6.49
C GLU A 163 39.58 -4.58 -5.75
N ASN A 164 38.85 -5.59 -5.26
CA ASN A 164 39.42 -6.76 -4.59
C ASN A 164 39.72 -7.94 -5.53
N GLU A 165 39.63 -7.74 -6.85
CA GLU A 165 39.91 -8.75 -7.89
C GLU A 165 39.04 -10.02 -7.80
N PHE A 166 37.88 -9.96 -7.14
CA PHE A 166 36.93 -11.08 -7.08
C PHE A 166 36.19 -11.28 -8.40
N ILE A 167 36.00 -10.21 -9.18
CA ILE A 167 35.39 -10.22 -10.50
C ILE A 167 36.15 -9.29 -11.45
N ASP A 168 36.10 -9.58 -12.75
CA ASP A 168 36.65 -8.70 -13.78
C ASP A 168 35.69 -7.55 -14.15
N GLY A 169 36.22 -6.57 -14.89
CA GLY A 169 35.44 -5.42 -15.35
C GLY A 169 34.29 -5.77 -16.29
N VAL A 170 34.43 -6.85 -17.07
CA VAL A 170 33.38 -7.33 -17.99
C VAL A 170 32.18 -7.87 -17.21
N THR A 171 32.43 -8.68 -16.19
CA THR A 171 31.44 -9.25 -15.28
C THR A 171 30.75 -8.15 -14.49
N ALA A 172 31.51 -7.18 -13.98
CA ALA A 172 30.98 -6.03 -13.28
C ALA A 172 30.04 -5.16 -14.16
N SER A 173 30.42 -4.94 -15.42
CA SER A 173 29.59 -4.21 -16.38
C SER A 173 28.27 -4.93 -16.68
N LYS A 174 28.33 -6.25 -16.91
CA LYS A 174 27.13 -7.08 -17.12
C LYS A 174 26.21 -7.06 -15.90
N SER A 175 26.75 -7.20 -14.69
CA SER A 175 25.96 -7.18 -13.46
C SER A 175 25.32 -5.81 -13.22
N THR A 176 26.05 -4.72 -13.45
CA THR A 176 25.52 -3.36 -13.33
C THR A 176 24.35 -3.12 -14.29
N LYS A 177 24.48 -3.57 -15.55
CA LYS A 177 23.39 -3.47 -16.53
C LYS A 177 22.13 -4.21 -16.08
N LYS A 178 22.26 -5.44 -15.56
CA LYS A 178 21.12 -6.19 -15.01
C LYS A 178 20.46 -5.44 -13.85
N VAL A 179 21.26 -4.85 -12.95
CA VAL A 179 20.75 -4.04 -11.83
C VAL A 179 20.00 -2.81 -12.33
N ASP A 180 20.47 -2.17 -13.39
CA ASP A 180 19.79 -1.04 -14.04
C ASP A 180 18.46 -1.46 -14.67
N ASP A 181 18.43 -2.56 -15.41
CA ASP A 181 17.21 -3.10 -16.04
C ASP A 181 16.13 -3.43 -14.97
N VAL A 182 16.55 -4.04 -13.85
CA VAL A 182 15.68 -4.34 -12.70
C VAL A 182 15.19 -3.06 -12.04
N PHE A 183 16.07 -2.08 -11.84
CA PHE A 183 15.71 -0.78 -11.27
C PHE A 183 14.64 -0.08 -12.11
N ASP A 184 14.85 0.02 -13.42
CA ASP A 184 13.91 0.68 -14.35
C ASP A 184 12.56 -0.01 -14.36
N LYS A 185 12.54 -1.35 -14.33
CA LYS A 185 11.32 -2.17 -14.19
C LYS A 185 10.55 -1.80 -12.93
N TYR A 186 11.19 -1.75 -11.76
CA TYR A 186 10.49 -1.46 -10.50
C TYR A 186 10.08 0.01 -10.37
N VAL A 187 10.87 0.96 -10.88
CA VAL A 187 10.47 2.37 -10.95
C VAL A 187 9.22 2.53 -11.81
N ARG A 188 9.15 1.86 -12.96
CA ARG A 188 7.96 1.87 -13.82
C ARG A 188 6.75 1.25 -13.12
N LEU A 189 6.92 0.15 -12.38
CA LEU A 189 5.84 -0.46 -11.59
C LEU A 189 5.32 0.50 -10.52
N VAL A 190 6.20 1.20 -9.79
CA VAL A 190 5.80 2.23 -8.81
C VAL A 190 4.96 3.31 -9.48
N LYS A 191 5.40 3.85 -10.64
CA LYS A 191 4.64 4.84 -11.40
C LYS A 191 3.26 4.33 -11.80
N LEU A 192 3.19 3.15 -12.41
CA LEU A 192 1.93 2.55 -12.87
C LEU A 192 0.94 2.32 -11.71
N HIS A 193 1.41 1.82 -10.57
CA HIS A 193 0.57 1.58 -9.40
C HIS A 193 0.12 2.89 -8.74
N SER A 194 0.97 3.92 -8.70
CA SER A 194 0.60 5.26 -8.24
C SER A 194 -0.48 5.90 -9.12
N ILE A 195 -0.36 5.78 -10.45
CA ILE A 195 -1.37 6.26 -11.39
C ILE A 195 -2.70 5.54 -11.16
N LYS A 196 -2.67 4.20 -11.09
CA LYS A 196 -3.86 3.38 -10.83
C LYS A 196 -4.54 3.77 -9.52
N LYS A 197 -3.76 4.04 -8.47
CA LYS A 197 -4.29 4.46 -7.18
C LYS A 197 -4.95 5.84 -7.26
N ARG A 198 -4.32 6.80 -7.94
CA ARG A 198 -4.90 8.14 -8.19
C ARG A 198 -6.20 8.06 -8.98
N GLN A 199 -6.26 7.25 -10.04
CA GLN A 199 -7.50 7.01 -10.79
C GLN A 199 -8.63 6.48 -9.90
N ASN A 200 -8.32 5.55 -8.99
CA ASN A 200 -9.29 5.00 -8.05
C ASN A 200 -9.77 6.02 -6.99
N ILE A 201 -8.90 6.91 -6.54
CA ILE A 201 -9.23 7.96 -5.56
C ILE A 201 -10.04 9.07 -6.21
N LEU A 202 -9.53 9.64 -7.31
CA LEU A 202 -10.07 10.83 -7.95
C LEU A 202 -11.27 10.53 -8.85
N GLY A 203 -11.39 9.31 -9.38
CA GLY A 203 -12.48 8.94 -10.27
C GLY A 203 -12.57 9.87 -11.49
N SER A 204 -13.70 10.56 -11.63
CA SER A 204 -13.93 11.52 -12.72
C SER A 204 -13.06 12.78 -12.65
N TYR A 205 -12.43 13.06 -11.51
CA TYR A 205 -11.52 14.21 -11.33
C TYR A 205 -10.08 13.90 -11.72
N TYR A 206 -9.78 12.68 -12.15
CA TYR A 206 -8.42 12.30 -12.52
C TYR A 206 -8.01 12.96 -13.84
N GLU A 207 -6.86 13.64 -13.82
CA GLU A 207 -6.15 14.09 -15.01
C GLU A 207 -4.67 13.68 -14.95
N PRO A 208 -4.06 13.27 -16.08
CA PRO A 208 -2.63 12.99 -16.13
C PRO A 208 -1.84 14.28 -15.89
N LYS A 209 -0.78 14.21 -15.09
CA LYS A 209 0.00 15.41 -14.71
C LYS A 209 0.87 15.93 -15.83
N ASP A 210 1.35 15.05 -16.69
CA ASP A 210 2.28 15.37 -17.76
C ASP A 210 2.18 14.36 -18.91
N GLY A 211 2.97 14.60 -19.96
CA GLY A 211 3.04 13.73 -21.14
C GLY A 211 3.59 12.34 -20.84
N GLU A 212 4.45 12.19 -19.82
CA GLU A 212 5.00 10.90 -19.43
C GLU A 212 3.89 10.03 -18.81
N GLU A 213 3.16 10.57 -17.83
CA GLU A 213 2.02 9.89 -17.21
C GLU A 213 0.96 9.52 -18.25
N ASN A 214 0.67 10.43 -19.19
CA ASN A 214 -0.27 10.17 -20.28
C ASN A 214 0.15 8.97 -21.15
N SER A 215 1.45 8.83 -21.42
CA SER A 215 2.00 7.70 -22.19
C SER A 215 1.87 6.35 -21.47
N LEU A 216 1.80 6.36 -20.13
CA LEU A 216 1.68 5.16 -19.29
C LEU A 216 0.23 4.69 -19.11
N LEU A 217 -0.77 5.53 -19.38
CA LEU A 217 -2.20 5.20 -19.20
C LEU A 217 -2.66 3.89 -19.90
N PRO A 218 -2.22 3.56 -21.13
CA PRO A 218 -2.60 2.31 -21.78
C PRO A 218 -2.11 1.07 -21.01
N GLU A 219 -1.00 1.19 -20.29
CA GLU A 219 -0.40 0.10 -19.53
C GLU A 219 -1.09 -0.10 -18.18
N VAL A 220 -1.56 0.99 -17.56
CA VAL A 220 -2.32 0.93 -16.30
C VAL A 220 -3.53 0.01 -16.43
N LYS A 221 -4.20 0.02 -17.59
CA LYS A 221 -5.34 -0.87 -17.89
C LYS A 221 -4.96 -2.36 -17.90
N LYS A 222 -3.71 -2.69 -18.23
CA LYS A 222 -3.17 -4.06 -18.28
C LYS A 222 -2.40 -4.43 -17.02
N LEU A 223 -2.32 -3.52 -16.04
CA LEU A 223 -1.51 -3.67 -14.85
C LEU A 223 -2.09 -4.76 -13.95
N LYS A 224 -1.29 -5.81 -13.73
CA LYS A 224 -1.58 -6.86 -12.75
C LYS A 224 -1.66 -6.27 -11.34
N PRO A 225 -2.40 -6.89 -10.41
CA PRO A 225 -2.36 -6.51 -9.01
C PRO A 225 -0.92 -6.52 -8.48
N LEU A 226 -0.66 -5.68 -7.47
CA LEU A 226 0.60 -5.74 -6.72
C LEU A 226 0.80 -7.18 -6.22
N PRO A 227 2.04 -7.69 -6.30
CA PRO A 227 2.32 -9.03 -5.80
C PRO A 227 2.05 -9.02 -4.28
N LYS A 228 1.46 -10.10 -3.77
CA LYS A 228 1.24 -10.27 -2.32
C LYS A 228 2.49 -10.88 -1.72
N ARG A 229 2.87 -10.43 -0.53
CA ARG A 229 3.94 -11.10 0.23
C ARG A 229 3.51 -12.57 0.41
N PRO A 230 4.35 -13.55 0.07
CA PRO A 230 4.03 -14.96 0.31
C PRO A 230 3.79 -15.18 1.80
N ASP A 231 2.77 -15.96 2.13
CA ASP A 231 2.47 -16.34 3.52
C ASP A 231 3.71 -17.07 4.09
N LYS A 232 4.19 -16.62 5.24
CA LYS A 232 5.34 -17.21 5.95
C LYS A 232 4.95 -18.52 6.63
#